data_AF-A0A9D3UZ65-F1
#
_entry.id   AF-A0A9D3UZ65-F1
#
_cell.length_a   1.000
_cell.length_b   1.000
_cell.length_c   1.000
_cell.angle_alpha   90.00
_cell.angle_beta   90.00
_cell.angle_gamma   90.00
#
_symmetry.space_group_name_H-M   'P 1'
#
loop_
_entity.id
_entity.type
_entity.pdbx_description
1 polymer ?
#
loop_
_entity_poly.entity_id
_entity_poly.type
_entity_poly.pdbx_seq_one_letter_code
_entity_poly.pdbx_strand_id
1 'polypeptide(L)'
;MAVAAGGATTAGVRLLSVPRTLPAIRTSSFVTTLSFSKLGSFPGRVRGNEPARKNLLVIRAARTESQGVSLGFRAPNFQLPEPLTGKTWTLEDVESYPALLVMFICNHCPFVKHLKKDIAKLSNFYMKKGLAVLAISSNSVATHPQDGPQFMAEDAKLYNYPFPYLYDETQDVARDFGAVCTPEFFLFKKDGRRPFELVYHGQFDDSRPSNSVPVTGRDLSLAIDSVLSGQPVPSVQKPSVGCSIKWHPQKSW
;
A
#
# COMPACT_ATOMS: atom_id res chain seq x y z
N MET A 1 -64.02 -9.38 -7.68
CA MET A 1 -64.30 -10.77 -7.26
C MET A 1 -63.13 -11.26 -6.41
N ALA A 2 -63.44 -11.82 -5.22
CA ALA A 2 -62.68 -12.73 -4.33
C ALA A 2 -61.18 -12.46 -4.08
N VAL A 3 -60.68 -12.12 -2.88
CA VAL A 3 -60.64 -12.79 -1.55
C VAL A 3 -59.91 -14.14 -1.53
N ALA A 4 -58.74 -14.18 -0.86
CA ALA A 4 -58.21 -15.21 0.06
C ALA A 4 -56.78 -14.75 0.48
N ALA A 5 -56.38 -14.48 1.73
CA ALA A 5 -56.56 -15.08 3.05
C ALA A 5 -55.85 -16.44 3.25
N GLY A 6 -54.88 -16.44 4.18
CA GLY A 6 -54.16 -17.60 4.73
C GLY A 6 -52.69 -17.21 4.98
N GLY A 7 -52.09 -17.30 6.16
CA GLY A 7 -52.40 -18.04 7.38
C GLY A 7 -51.06 -18.47 7.98
N ALA A 8 -50.84 -18.19 9.25
CA ALA A 8 -49.56 -18.23 9.98
C ALA A 8 -48.91 -19.62 10.10
N THR A 9 -47.61 -19.66 10.43
CA THR A 9 -47.12 -20.44 11.60
C THR A 9 -45.71 -20.01 12.03
N THR A 10 -45.59 -19.76 13.33
CA THR A 10 -44.38 -19.49 14.11
C THR A 10 -43.75 -20.80 14.58
N ALA A 11 -42.42 -20.89 14.56
CA ALA A 11 -41.69 -21.92 15.30
C ALA A 11 -40.43 -21.30 15.93
N GLY A 12 -40.52 -21.05 17.24
CA GLY A 12 -39.39 -20.65 18.06
C GLY A 12 -38.49 -21.84 18.35
N VAL A 13 -37.17 -21.61 18.32
CA VAL A 13 -36.17 -22.58 18.78
C VAL A 13 -35.45 -22.01 20.01
N ARG A 14 -35.46 -22.85 21.05
CA ARG A 14 -35.00 -22.63 22.42
C ARG A 14 -33.52 -22.22 22.51
N LEU A 15 -33.28 -21.21 23.35
CA LEU A 15 -31.99 -20.93 23.99
C LEU A 15 -31.61 -22.09 24.93
N LEU A 16 -30.45 -22.69 24.71
CA LEU A 16 -29.80 -23.60 25.66
C LEU A 16 -28.69 -22.84 26.39
N SER A 17 -28.91 -22.60 27.68
CA SER A 17 -27.95 -22.09 28.64
C SER A 17 -26.98 -23.18 29.07
N VAL A 18 -25.67 -22.92 28.99
CA VAL A 18 -24.60 -23.79 29.52
C VAL A 18 -23.94 -23.07 30.72
N PRO A 19 -23.71 -23.76 31.86
CA PRO A 19 -23.25 -23.11 33.08
C PRO A 19 -21.73 -22.88 33.15
N ARG A 20 -21.37 -21.86 33.96
CA ARG A 20 -20.04 -21.49 34.46
C ARG A 20 -19.35 -22.63 35.22
N THR A 21 -18.03 -22.77 35.05
CA THR A 21 -17.07 -22.88 36.16
C THR A 21 -15.64 -22.64 35.68
N LEU A 22 -14.94 -21.71 36.35
CA LEU A 22 -13.49 -21.51 36.32
C LEU A 22 -12.86 -22.25 37.51
N PRO A 23 -11.65 -22.81 37.38
CA PRO A 23 -10.76 -22.96 38.53
C PRO A 23 -9.56 -22.01 38.41
N ALA A 24 -9.35 -21.23 39.47
CA ALA A 24 -8.14 -20.48 39.72
C ALA A 24 -7.04 -21.43 40.20
N ILE A 25 -5.87 -21.40 39.54
CA ILE A 25 -4.66 -22.05 40.05
C ILE A 25 -3.74 -20.97 40.62
N ARG A 26 -3.38 -21.18 41.89
CA ARG A 26 -2.59 -20.30 42.74
C ARG A 26 -1.24 -21.00 43.02
N THR A 27 -0.23 -20.19 43.35
CA THR A 27 1.07 -20.55 43.97
C THR A 27 2.12 -21.12 43.00
N SER A 28 3.43 -20.85 43.10
CA SER A 28 4.25 -20.17 44.11
C SER A 28 5.55 -19.67 43.47
N SER A 29 5.96 -18.44 43.80
CA SER A 29 7.29 -17.90 43.51
C SER A 29 8.32 -18.56 44.43
N PHE A 30 9.23 -19.36 43.88
CA PHE A 30 10.45 -19.76 44.60
C PHE A 30 11.59 -18.82 44.21
N VAL A 31 11.93 -17.93 45.14
CA VAL A 31 13.15 -17.11 45.11
C VAL A 31 14.20 -17.90 45.87
N THR A 32 15.19 -18.46 45.17
CA THR A 32 16.36 -19.07 45.79
C THR A 32 17.49 -18.03 45.79
N THR A 33 17.73 -17.44 46.94
CA THR A 33 18.94 -16.66 47.24
C THR A 33 20.13 -17.61 47.36
N LEU A 34 21.13 -17.45 46.48
CA LEU A 34 22.47 -17.99 46.70
C LEU A 34 23.45 -16.82 46.82
N SER A 35 23.83 -16.58 48.07
CA SER A 35 24.96 -15.76 48.47
C SER A 35 26.25 -16.54 48.22
N PHE A 36 27.17 -15.99 47.43
CA PHE A 36 28.58 -16.41 47.45
C PHE A 36 29.49 -15.18 47.60
N SER A 37 30.34 -15.31 48.60
CA SER A 37 31.31 -14.36 49.11
C SER A 37 32.59 -14.29 48.27
N LYS A 38 33.01 -13.04 48.02
CA LYS A 38 34.38 -12.48 48.12
C LYS A 38 35.58 -13.09 47.35
N LEU A 39 36.25 -12.13 46.70
CA LEU A 39 37.70 -11.95 46.48
C LEU A 39 38.42 -12.77 45.39
N GLY A 40 38.82 -12.03 44.33
CA GLY A 40 39.87 -12.41 43.39
C GLY A 40 40.34 -11.17 42.62
N SER A 41 41.58 -10.76 42.86
CA SER A 41 42.29 -9.60 42.32
C SER A 41 42.68 -9.75 40.84
N PHE A 42 42.71 -8.62 40.13
CA PHE A 42 43.06 -8.41 38.72
C PHE A 42 44.41 -9.03 38.28
N PRO A 43 44.53 -9.39 36.99
CA PRO A 43 45.40 -8.56 36.15
C PRO A 43 44.86 -8.30 34.72
N GLY A 44 45.33 -7.21 34.11
CA GLY A 44 45.50 -7.13 32.65
C GLY A 44 44.29 -6.70 31.82
N ARG A 45 44.05 -5.39 31.73
CA ARG A 45 43.17 -4.80 30.72
C ARG A 45 43.84 -4.88 29.34
N VAL A 46 43.60 -5.97 28.61
CA VAL A 46 43.88 -6.01 27.17
C VAL A 46 42.85 -5.14 26.47
N ARG A 47 43.29 -4.04 25.85
CA ARG A 47 42.47 -3.25 24.91
C ARG A 47 42.21 -4.13 23.69
N GLY A 48 41.11 -4.89 23.71
CA GLY A 48 40.53 -5.43 22.49
C GLY A 48 40.02 -4.27 21.64
N ASN A 49 40.47 -4.22 20.38
CA ASN A 49 39.90 -3.33 19.38
C ASN A 49 38.38 -3.56 19.32
N GLU A 50 37.60 -2.55 19.74
CA GLU A 50 36.20 -2.50 19.38
C GLU A 50 36.11 -2.46 17.85
N PRO A 51 35.32 -3.33 17.21
CA PRO A 51 35.06 -3.19 15.79
C PRO A 51 34.38 -1.84 15.59
N ALA A 52 34.97 -1.00 14.72
CA ALA A 52 34.42 0.29 14.36
C ALA A 52 32.92 0.15 14.11
N ARG A 53 32.11 0.84 14.91
CA ARG A 53 30.67 0.97 14.68
C ARG A 53 30.52 1.49 13.26
N LYS A 54 30.14 0.60 12.34
CA LYS A 54 29.65 1.01 11.04
C LYS A 54 28.49 1.94 11.35
N ASN A 55 28.67 3.22 11.05
CA ASN A 55 27.58 4.18 10.98
C ASN A 55 26.68 3.67 9.86
N LEU A 56 25.77 2.74 10.19
CA LEU A 56 24.56 2.56 9.42
C LEU A 56 23.88 3.91 9.51
N LEU A 57 23.98 4.68 8.43
CA LEU A 57 23.06 5.75 8.12
C LEU A 57 21.67 5.10 8.17
N VAL A 58 21.03 5.18 9.33
CA VAL A 58 19.60 4.93 9.46
C VAL A 58 18.96 6.08 8.71
N ILE A 59 18.76 5.91 7.41
CA ILE A 59 17.89 6.78 6.63
C ILE A 59 16.50 6.56 7.23
N ARG A 60 16.17 7.37 8.24
CA ARG A 60 14.82 7.49 8.77
C ARG A 60 14.00 8.11 7.64
N ALA A 61 13.40 7.27 6.81
CA ALA A 61 12.42 7.74 5.84
C ALA A 61 11.28 8.38 6.64
N ALA A 62 11.15 9.70 6.52
CA ALA A 62 10.01 10.41 7.09
C ALA A 62 8.73 9.84 6.46
N ARG A 63 7.75 9.55 7.33
CA ARG A 63 6.39 9.21 6.91
C ARG A 63 5.78 10.44 6.26
N THR A 64 5.31 10.31 5.03
CA THR A 64 4.66 11.37 4.26
C THR A 64 3.23 10.95 3.96
N GLU A 65 2.30 11.89 4.09
CA GLU A 65 0.91 11.71 3.69
C GLU A 65 0.69 12.36 2.33
N SER A 66 -0.15 11.75 1.49
CA SER A 66 -0.50 12.31 0.19
C SER A 66 -1.12 13.70 0.37
N GLN A 67 -0.70 14.66 -0.46
CA GLN A 67 -1.24 16.01 -0.41
C GLN A 67 -2.61 16.07 -1.09
N GLY A 68 -3.42 17.08 -0.78
CA GLY A 68 -4.71 17.25 -1.45
C GLY A 68 -4.52 17.65 -2.92
N VAL A 69 -4.77 16.73 -3.85
CA VAL A 69 -4.97 17.05 -5.27
C VAL A 69 -6.45 17.32 -5.52
N SER A 70 -6.76 18.36 -6.31
CA SER A 70 -8.16 18.71 -6.61
C SER A 70 -8.85 17.59 -7.38
N LEU A 71 -10.01 17.13 -6.89
CA LEU A 71 -10.90 16.28 -7.69
C LEU A 71 -11.29 16.98 -9.00
N GLY A 72 -11.48 16.20 -10.07
CA GLY A 72 -11.68 16.71 -11.43
C GLY A 72 -10.38 17.06 -12.16
N PHE A 73 -9.22 16.93 -11.51
CA PHE A 73 -7.91 17.01 -12.16
C PHE A 73 -7.80 15.97 -13.28
N ARG A 74 -7.32 16.39 -14.45
CA ARG A 74 -7.16 15.51 -15.61
C ARG A 74 -5.89 14.69 -15.46
N ALA A 75 -5.94 13.40 -15.79
CA ALA A 75 -4.75 12.57 -15.83
C ALA A 75 -3.69 13.19 -16.76
N PRO A 76 -2.46 13.46 -16.29
CA PRO A 76 -1.36 13.92 -17.13
C PRO A 76 -1.04 12.90 -18.22
N ASN A 77 -0.60 13.41 -19.37
CA ASN A 77 0.01 12.57 -20.39
C ASN A 77 1.37 12.09 -19.89
N PHE A 78 1.75 10.87 -20.25
CA PHE A 78 3.05 10.30 -19.96
C PHE A 78 3.46 9.36 -21.09
N GLN A 79 4.75 9.04 -21.14
CA GLN A 79 5.30 8.04 -22.02
C GLN A 79 6.45 7.34 -21.27
N LEU A 80 6.16 6.20 -20.66
CA LEU A 80 7.08 5.55 -19.71
C LEU A 80 7.39 4.11 -20.13
N PRO A 81 8.65 3.66 -20.01
CA PRO A 81 9.02 2.27 -20.28
C PRO A 81 8.56 1.35 -19.14
N GLU A 82 8.08 0.15 -19.51
CA GLU A 82 7.88 -0.98 -18.60
C GLU A 82 9.13 -1.87 -18.62
N PRO A 83 9.91 -1.96 -17.52
CA PRO A 83 11.15 -2.74 -17.51
C PRO A 83 10.99 -4.24 -17.75
N LEU A 84 9.82 -4.82 -17.43
CA LEU A 84 9.57 -6.25 -17.57
C LEU A 84 9.45 -6.69 -19.03
N THR A 85 8.76 -5.91 -19.85
CA THR A 85 8.43 -6.25 -21.24
C THR A 85 9.22 -5.42 -22.26
N GLY A 86 9.76 -4.28 -21.84
CA GLY A 86 10.36 -3.27 -22.72
C GLY A 86 9.33 -2.41 -23.46
N LYS A 87 8.02 -2.64 -23.28
CA LYS A 87 6.98 -1.80 -23.90
C LYS A 87 6.98 -0.40 -23.28
N THR A 88 6.94 0.63 -24.12
CA THR A 88 6.61 1.99 -23.68
C THR A 88 5.09 2.15 -23.64
N TRP A 89 4.59 2.64 -22.51
CA TRP A 89 3.16 2.87 -22.26
C TRP A 89 2.83 4.36 -22.26
N THR A 90 1.70 4.71 -22.86
CA THR A 90 1.12 6.06 -22.81
C THR A 90 -0.26 6.07 -22.15
N LEU A 91 -0.82 7.26 -21.93
CA LEU A 91 -2.21 7.38 -21.50
C LEU A 91 -3.18 6.84 -22.57
N GLU A 92 -2.85 6.97 -23.86
CA GLU A 92 -3.69 6.49 -24.97
C GLU A 92 -3.87 4.97 -24.98
N ASP A 93 -2.85 4.21 -24.53
CA ASP A 93 -2.92 2.74 -24.41
C ASP A 93 -4.07 2.26 -23.51
N VAL A 94 -4.52 3.10 -22.57
CA VAL A 94 -5.56 2.79 -21.58
C VAL A 94 -6.83 3.62 -21.77
N GLU A 95 -6.90 4.46 -22.81
CA GLU A 95 -8.02 5.37 -23.04
C GLU A 95 -9.35 4.69 -23.35
N SER A 96 -9.33 3.44 -23.79
CA SER A 96 -10.56 2.68 -24.07
C SER A 96 -11.29 2.23 -22.80
N TYR A 97 -10.65 2.31 -21.64
CA TYR A 97 -11.22 1.89 -20.36
C TYR A 97 -12.08 2.99 -19.71
N PRO A 98 -13.20 2.65 -19.08
CA PRO A 98 -14.05 3.61 -18.36
C PRO A 98 -13.42 4.14 -17.06
N ALA A 99 -12.42 3.45 -16.54
CA ALA A 99 -11.73 3.82 -15.31
C ALA A 99 -10.24 3.47 -15.40
N LEU A 100 -9.40 4.29 -14.76
CA LEU A 100 -7.96 4.11 -14.68
C LEU A 100 -7.48 4.29 -13.24
N LEU A 101 -6.77 3.31 -12.70
CA LEU A 101 -6.03 3.42 -11.46
C LEU A 101 -4.54 3.61 -11.77
N VAL A 102 -4.00 4.77 -11.40
CA VAL A 102 -2.56 5.04 -11.41
C VAL A 102 -2.04 4.95 -9.98
N MET A 103 -0.95 4.22 -9.77
CA MET A 103 -0.37 4.00 -8.44
C MET A 103 1.11 4.37 -8.45
N PHE A 104 1.54 5.28 -7.59
CA PHE A 104 2.96 5.51 -7.35
C PHE A 104 3.43 4.56 -6.25
N ILE A 105 4.31 3.62 -6.60
CA ILE A 105 4.82 2.58 -5.71
C ILE A 105 6.34 2.48 -5.82
N CYS A 106 6.97 1.66 -4.98
CA CYS A 106 8.38 1.32 -5.09
C CYS A 106 8.68 -0.07 -4.53
N ASN A 107 9.91 -0.56 -4.69
CA ASN A 107 10.25 -1.92 -4.35
C ASN A 107 10.55 -2.09 -2.86
N HIS A 108 11.15 -1.07 -2.23
CA HIS A 108 11.73 -1.19 -0.89
C HIS A 108 10.87 -0.68 0.27
N CYS A 109 9.92 0.23 0.00
CA CYS A 109 9.14 0.91 1.04
C CYS A 109 8.35 -0.10 1.88
N PRO A 110 8.41 -0.03 3.23
CA PRO A 110 7.65 -0.93 4.10
C PRO A 110 6.13 -0.81 3.91
N PHE A 111 5.61 0.39 3.60
CA PHE A 111 4.19 0.59 3.33
C PHE A 111 3.76 -0.09 2.01
N VAL A 112 4.61 -0.05 0.97
CA VAL A 112 4.32 -0.76 -0.29
C VAL A 112 4.44 -2.27 -0.08
N LYS A 113 5.52 -2.74 0.57
CA LYS A 113 5.72 -4.17 0.89
C LYS A 113 4.55 -4.77 1.64
N HIS A 114 3.95 -4.01 2.56
CA HIS A 114 2.75 -4.39 3.30
C HIS A 114 1.55 -4.66 2.38
N LEU A 115 1.45 -3.99 1.23
CA LEU A 115 0.30 -4.06 0.32
C LEU A 115 0.54 -4.82 -0.99
N LYS A 116 1.77 -5.18 -1.37
CA LYS A 116 2.08 -5.74 -2.73
C LYS A 116 1.14 -6.88 -3.16
N LYS A 117 0.91 -7.85 -2.27
CA LYS A 117 0.05 -9.01 -2.56
C LYS A 117 -1.41 -8.59 -2.75
N ASP A 118 -1.90 -7.67 -1.93
CA ASP A 118 -3.28 -7.21 -1.96
C ASP A 118 -3.54 -6.26 -3.13
N ILE A 119 -2.55 -5.43 -3.51
CA ILE A 119 -2.59 -4.64 -4.75
C ILE A 119 -2.71 -5.58 -5.95
N ALA A 120 -1.84 -6.59 -6.07
CA ALA A 120 -1.90 -7.54 -7.18
C ALA A 120 -3.25 -8.26 -7.25
N LYS A 121 -3.77 -8.71 -6.11
CA LYS A 121 -5.07 -9.38 -5.99
C LYS A 121 -6.23 -8.47 -6.39
N LEU A 122 -6.28 -7.24 -5.85
CA LEU A 122 -7.33 -6.27 -6.11
C LEU A 122 -7.32 -5.85 -7.58
N SER A 123 -6.15 -5.51 -8.13
CA SER A 123 -6.02 -5.12 -9.53
C SER A 123 -6.44 -6.25 -10.47
N ASN A 124 -5.99 -7.50 -10.24
CA ASN A 124 -6.41 -8.64 -11.07
C ASN A 124 -7.94 -8.84 -11.05
N PHE A 125 -8.60 -8.59 -9.92
CA PHE A 125 -10.05 -8.69 -9.81
C PHE A 125 -10.77 -7.61 -10.61
N TYR A 126 -10.34 -6.34 -10.49
CA TYR A 126 -11.02 -5.21 -11.14
C TYR A 126 -10.65 -5.02 -12.60
N MET A 127 -9.45 -5.44 -13.04
CA MET A 127 -9.08 -5.41 -14.46
C MET A 127 -10.03 -6.26 -15.31
N LYS A 128 -10.49 -7.39 -14.77
CA LYS A 128 -11.51 -8.25 -15.40
C LYS A 128 -12.90 -7.58 -15.50
N LYS A 129 -13.10 -6.46 -14.80
CA LYS A 129 -14.35 -5.68 -14.77
C LYS A 129 -14.23 -4.35 -15.53
N GLY A 130 -13.13 -4.12 -16.25
CA GLY A 130 -12.94 -2.91 -17.05
C GLY A 130 -12.18 -1.78 -16.34
N LEU A 131 -11.43 -2.05 -15.28
CA LEU A 131 -10.45 -1.10 -14.73
C LEU A 131 -9.11 -1.22 -15.47
N ALA A 132 -8.59 -0.14 -16.03
CA ALA A 132 -7.17 -0.06 -16.39
C ALA A 132 -6.34 0.20 -15.12
N VAL A 133 -5.18 -0.43 -15.00
CA VAL A 133 -4.28 -0.24 -13.87
C VAL A 133 -2.86 -0.03 -14.37
N LEU A 134 -2.17 1.00 -13.86
CA LEU A 134 -0.77 1.28 -14.11
C LEU A 134 -0.07 1.58 -12.78
N ALA A 135 1.07 0.94 -12.54
CA ALA A 135 1.96 1.28 -11.43
C ALA A 135 3.16 2.06 -11.96
N ILE A 136 3.65 3.06 -11.21
CA ILE A 136 4.78 3.91 -11.58
C ILE A 136 5.78 3.95 -10.42
N SER A 137 7.06 3.72 -10.71
CA SER A 137 8.16 3.99 -9.80
C SER A 137 8.91 5.23 -10.27
N SER A 138 8.95 6.26 -9.42
CA SER A 138 9.68 7.51 -9.67
C SER A 138 10.82 7.71 -8.68
N ASN A 139 11.27 6.66 -7.99
CA ASN A 139 12.34 6.78 -7.00
C ASN A 139 13.71 6.86 -7.67
N SER A 140 14.56 7.75 -7.17
CA SER A 140 15.93 7.96 -7.65
C SER A 140 16.81 6.73 -7.40
N VAL A 141 17.22 6.06 -8.48
CA VAL A 141 18.12 4.89 -8.43
C VAL A 141 19.54 5.23 -7.97
N ALA A 142 19.94 6.50 -8.01
CA ALA A 142 21.22 6.96 -7.48
C ALA A 142 21.28 6.83 -5.94
N THR A 143 20.14 7.02 -5.27
CA THR A 143 20.06 6.93 -3.80
C THR A 143 19.41 5.62 -3.34
N HIS A 144 18.55 5.02 -4.17
CA HIS A 144 17.82 3.78 -3.89
C HIS A 144 17.93 2.83 -5.09
N PRO A 145 19.10 2.23 -5.36
CA PRO A 145 19.33 1.37 -6.53
C PRO A 145 18.33 0.20 -6.65
N GLN A 146 17.80 -0.28 -5.52
CA GLN A 146 16.81 -1.34 -5.46
C GLN A 146 15.44 -0.99 -6.08
N ASP A 147 15.18 0.29 -6.36
CA ASP A 147 13.97 0.73 -7.09
C ASP A 147 14.22 0.86 -8.60
N GLY A 148 15.39 0.45 -9.10
CA GLY A 148 15.72 0.56 -10.51
C GLY A 148 15.06 -0.49 -11.41
N PRO A 149 15.09 -0.28 -12.74
CA PRO A 149 14.35 -1.07 -13.74
C PRO A 149 14.51 -2.59 -13.61
N GLN A 150 15.75 -3.07 -13.39
CA GLN A 150 16.00 -4.50 -13.21
C GLN A 150 15.22 -5.07 -12.01
N PHE A 151 15.32 -4.45 -10.85
CA PHE A 151 14.63 -4.90 -9.64
C PHE A 151 13.12 -4.70 -9.73
N MET A 152 12.64 -3.70 -10.47
CA MET A 152 11.22 -3.55 -10.77
C MET A 152 10.67 -4.74 -11.57
N ALA A 153 11.40 -5.19 -12.59
CA ALA A 153 11.02 -6.36 -13.38
C ALA A 153 11.03 -7.64 -12.53
N GLU A 154 12.02 -7.80 -11.64
CA GLU A 154 12.09 -8.91 -10.68
C GLU A 154 10.91 -8.88 -9.69
N ASP A 155 10.58 -7.70 -9.14
CA ASP A 155 9.46 -7.53 -8.20
C ASP A 155 8.11 -7.82 -8.87
N ALA A 156 7.92 -7.35 -10.11
CA ALA A 156 6.72 -7.62 -10.89
C ALA A 156 6.52 -9.12 -11.14
N LYS A 157 7.59 -9.86 -11.45
CA LYS A 157 7.55 -11.33 -11.58
C LYS A 157 7.25 -12.00 -10.24
N LEU A 158 7.91 -11.58 -9.16
CA LEU A 158 7.77 -12.19 -7.84
C LEU A 158 6.34 -12.08 -7.30
N TYR A 159 5.71 -10.93 -7.47
CA TYR A 159 4.35 -10.68 -7.00
C TYR A 159 3.27 -10.92 -8.07
N ASN A 160 3.66 -11.37 -9.26
CA ASN A 160 2.79 -11.60 -10.42
C ASN A 160 1.87 -10.40 -10.68
N TYR A 161 2.45 -9.21 -10.83
CA TYR A 161 1.65 -8.02 -11.13
C TYR A 161 0.88 -8.21 -12.44
N PRO A 162 -0.46 -8.09 -12.42
CA PRO A 162 -1.28 -8.23 -13.63
C PRO A 162 -1.28 -6.96 -14.50
N PHE A 163 -0.59 -5.90 -14.03
CA PHE A 163 -0.55 -4.57 -14.62
C PHE A 163 0.89 -4.17 -14.96
N PRO A 164 1.08 -3.22 -15.91
CA PRO A 164 2.38 -2.63 -16.18
C PRO A 164 2.95 -1.91 -14.96
N TYR A 165 4.25 -2.12 -14.71
CA TYR A 165 5.01 -1.38 -13.70
C TYR A 165 6.07 -0.52 -14.38
N LEU A 166 5.76 0.76 -14.53
CA LEU A 166 6.45 1.74 -15.35
C LEU A 166 7.54 2.48 -14.57
N TYR A 167 8.64 2.81 -15.24
CA TYR A 167 9.75 3.55 -14.65
C TYR A 167 9.76 5.01 -15.11
N ASP A 168 9.57 5.94 -14.17
CA ASP A 168 9.60 7.38 -14.36
C ASP A 168 10.97 7.93 -13.95
N GLU A 169 11.92 7.83 -14.88
CA GLU A 169 13.33 8.21 -14.64
C GLU A 169 13.49 9.71 -14.36
N THR A 170 12.78 10.58 -15.07
CA THR A 170 12.94 12.03 -14.89
C THR A 170 12.22 12.53 -13.65
N GLN A 171 11.24 11.76 -13.15
CA GLN A 171 10.33 12.10 -12.07
C GLN A 171 9.34 13.22 -12.43
N ASP A 172 9.21 13.56 -13.72
CA ASP A 172 8.27 14.56 -14.19
C ASP A 172 6.83 14.05 -14.06
N VAL A 173 6.59 12.76 -14.33
CA VAL A 173 5.23 12.20 -14.21
C VAL A 173 4.77 12.22 -12.75
N ALA A 174 5.64 11.88 -11.79
CA ALA A 174 5.31 12.09 -10.37
C ALA A 174 5.00 13.54 -10.02
N ARG A 175 5.75 14.51 -10.57
CA ARG A 175 5.49 15.94 -10.34
C ARG A 175 4.16 16.38 -10.93
N ASP A 176 3.84 15.96 -12.16
CA ASP A 176 2.61 16.32 -12.85
C ASP A 176 1.37 15.77 -12.15
N PHE A 177 1.46 14.56 -11.60
CA PHE A 177 0.39 13.98 -10.77
C PHE A 177 0.32 14.60 -9.37
N GLY A 178 1.35 15.34 -8.93
CA GLY A 178 1.47 15.82 -7.56
C GLY A 178 1.74 14.70 -6.54
N ALA A 179 2.29 13.58 -6.97
CA ALA A 179 2.60 12.45 -6.09
C ALA A 179 3.77 12.79 -5.16
N VAL A 180 3.66 12.36 -3.90
CA VAL A 180 4.63 12.71 -2.83
C VAL A 180 5.09 11.50 -2.02
N CYS A 181 4.34 10.39 -2.02
CA CYS A 181 4.64 9.22 -1.21
C CYS A 181 4.42 7.90 -1.96
N THR A 182 4.89 6.80 -1.36
CA THR A 182 4.67 5.44 -1.85
C THR A 182 4.16 4.53 -0.73
N PRO A 183 3.01 3.85 -0.88
CA PRO A 183 2.12 3.89 -2.05
C PRO A 183 1.24 5.13 -2.07
N GLU A 184 0.85 5.57 -3.27
CA GLU A 184 -0.13 6.64 -3.48
C GLU A 184 -1.04 6.30 -4.67
N PHE A 185 -2.36 6.42 -4.49
CA PHE A 185 -3.36 5.88 -5.42
C PHE A 185 -4.23 7.00 -6.02
N PHE A 186 -4.29 7.05 -7.34
CA PHE A 186 -5.10 7.98 -8.12
C PHE A 186 -6.08 7.20 -9.00
N LEU A 187 -7.37 7.29 -8.70
CA LEU A 187 -8.42 6.66 -9.49
C LEU A 187 -9.16 7.72 -10.31
N PHE A 188 -9.15 7.50 -11.61
CA PHE A 188 -9.79 8.34 -12.60
C PHE A 188 -11.01 7.64 -13.20
N LYS A 189 -12.02 8.44 -13.53
CA LYS A 189 -13.20 8.05 -14.29
C LYS A 189 -13.16 8.70 -15.67
N LYS A 190 -13.71 8.00 -16.67
CA LYS A 190 -13.93 8.52 -18.01
C LYS A 190 -15.39 8.32 -18.43
N ASP A 191 -16.03 9.42 -18.84
CA ASP A 191 -17.38 9.42 -19.40
C ASP A 191 -17.33 9.50 -20.93
N GLY A 192 -17.41 8.34 -21.59
CA GLY A 192 -17.37 8.22 -23.05
C GLY A 192 -16.03 8.66 -23.64
N ARG A 193 -16.03 9.69 -24.50
CA ARG A 193 -14.80 10.23 -25.14
C ARG A 193 -14.14 11.36 -24.35
N ARG A 194 -14.60 11.66 -23.13
CA ARG A 194 -14.01 12.72 -22.29
C ARG A 194 -12.64 12.29 -21.74
N PRO A 195 -11.78 13.24 -21.32
CA PRO A 195 -10.56 12.91 -20.59
C PRO A 195 -10.84 12.16 -19.29
N PHE A 196 -9.82 11.46 -18.79
CA PHE A 196 -9.83 10.90 -17.44
C PHE A 196 -9.83 12.02 -16.38
N GLU A 197 -10.77 11.98 -15.45
CA GLU A 197 -10.89 12.94 -14.35
C GLU A 197 -10.72 12.23 -12.99
N LEU A 198 -9.90 12.81 -12.12
CA LEU A 198 -9.60 12.27 -10.80
C LEU A 198 -10.85 12.29 -9.93
N VAL A 199 -11.28 11.12 -9.47
CA VAL A 199 -12.46 10.95 -8.62
C VAL A 199 -12.13 10.38 -7.25
N TYR A 200 -10.98 9.72 -7.10
CA TYR A 200 -10.47 9.30 -5.80
C TYR A 200 -8.94 9.43 -5.71
N HIS A 201 -8.48 10.02 -4.61
CA HIS A 201 -7.06 10.11 -4.26
C HIS A 201 -6.91 9.90 -2.75
N GLY A 202 -6.26 8.82 -2.36
CA GLY A 202 -6.23 8.45 -0.95
C GLY A 202 -5.64 7.08 -0.68
N GLN A 203 -5.97 6.52 0.48
CA GLN A 203 -5.43 5.27 0.98
C GLN A 203 -5.98 4.04 0.25
N PHE A 204 -5.30 2.90 0.45
CA PHE A 204 -5.83 1.59 0.06
C PHE A 204 -6.93 1.13 1.03
N ASP A 205 -6.61 1.19 2.33
CA ASP A 205 -7.48 0.91 3.47
C ASP A 205 -6.88 1.49 4.78
N ASP A 206 -7.46 1.15 5.93
CA ASP A 206 -7.00 1.58 7.27
C ASP A 206 -5.76 0.82 7.80
N SER A 207 -5.29 -0.22 7.10
CA SER A 207 -4.12 -1.00 7.53
C SER A 207 -2.83 -0.21 7.38
N ARG A 208 -1.89 -0.39 8.31
CA ARG A 208 -0.55 0.20 8.25
C ARG A 208 0.45 -0.82 8.80
N PRO A 209 1.73 -0.78 8.38
CA PRO A 209 2.77 -1.64 8.96
C PRO A 209 2.89 -1.52 10.49
N SER A 210 2.49 -0.38 11.05
CA SER A 210 2.57 -0.06 12.48
C SER A 210 1.30 -0.41 13.27
N ASN A 211 0.24 -0.93 12.65
CA ASN A 211 -1.00 -1.27 13.33
C ASN A 211 -1.38 -2.75 13.10
N SER A 212 -2.37 -3.21 13.85
CA SER A 212 -2.87 -4.60 13.77
C SER A 212 -4.13 -4.71 12.90
N VAL A 213 -4.46 -3.70 12.10
CA VAL A 213 -5.64 -3.71 11.23
C VAL A 213 -5.31 -4.58 10.00
N PRO A 214 -6.11 -5.61 9.67
CA PRO A 214 -5.89 -6.43 8.49
C PRO A 214 -5.99 -5.62 7.20
N VAL A 215 -5.21 -6.02 6.18
CA VAL A 215 -5.35 -5.48 4.82
C VAL A 215 -6.67 -5.97 4.23
N THR A 216 -7.46 -5.05 3.69
CA THR A 216 -8.79 -5.29 3.12
C THR A 216 -9.01 -4.64 1.76
N GLY A 217 -8.28 -3.56 1.45
CA GLY A 217 -8.52 -2.72 0.27
C GLY A 217 -9.85 -1.98 0.28
N ARG A 218 -10.53 -1.88 1.43
CA ARG A 218 -11.92 -1.43 1.53
C ARG A 218 -12.17 -0.07 0.88
N ASP A 219 -11.35 0.94 1.18
CA ASP A 219 -11.60 2.30 0.68
C ASP A 219 -11.41 2.36 -0.84
N LEU A 220 -10.32 1.79 -1.34
CA LEU A 220 -10.05 1.77 -2.78
C LEU A 220 -11.06 0.90 -3.56
N SER A 221 -11.45 -0.26 -3.02
CA SER A 221 -12.49 -1.11 -3.60
C SER A 221 -13.82 -0.38 -3.71
N LEU A 222 -14.26 0.30 -2.65
CA LEU A 222 -15.52 1.07 -2.66
C LEU A 222 -15.49 2.19 -3.70
N ALA A 223 -14.35 2.88 -3.85
CA ALA A 223 -14.19 3.89 -4.88
C ALA A 223 -14.26 3.30 -6.29
N ILE A 224 -13.55 2.19 -6.55
CA ILE A 224 -13.56 1.51 -7.86
C ILE A 224 -14.96 0.97 -8.17
N ASP A 225 -15.63 0.32 -7.22
CA ASP A 225 -16.99 -0.18 -7.40
C ASP A 225 -17.94 0.96 -7.75
N SER A 226 -17.81 2.12 -7.09
CA SER A 226 -18.63 3.30 -7.38
C SER A 226 -18.41 3.80 -8.80
N VAL A 227 -17.16 3.93 -9.24
CA VAL A 227 -16.82 4.37 -10.61
C VAL A 227 -17.36 3.39 -11.65
N LEU A 228 -17.09 2.09 -11.49
CA LEU A 228 -17.50 1.08 -12.47
C LEU A 228 -19.02 0.85 -12.51
N SER A 229 -19.74 1.16 -11.44
CA SER A 229 -21.21 1.09 -11.39
C SER A 229 -21.92 2.42 -11.69
N GLY A 230 -21.16 3.47 -12.00
CA GLY A 230 -21.70 4.81 -12.27
C GLY A 230 -22.28 5.51 -11.05
N GLN A 231 -21.96 5.05 -9.84
CA GLN A 231 -22.38 5.68 -8.58
C GLN A 231 -21.41 6.79 -8.14
N PRO A 232 -21.86 7.75 -7.33
CA PRO A 232 -20.97 8.75 -6.73
C PRO A 232 -19.89 8.09 -5.85
N VAL A 233 -18.64 8.51 -6.04
CA VAL A 233 -17.52 8.10 -5.17
C VAL A 233 -17.69 8.72 -3.78
N PRO A 234 -17.37 7.99 -2.69
CA PRO A 234 -17.42 8.55 -1.33
C PRO A 234 -16.64 9.86 -1.20
N SER A 235 -17.25 10.86 -0.56
CA SER A 235 -16.64 12.18 -0.36
C SER A 235 -15.51 12.17 0.67
N VAL A 236 -15.55 11.23 1.61
CA VAL A 236 -14.50 11.06 2.63
C VAL A 236 -13.40 10.20 2.03
N GLN A 237 -12.27 10.83 1.74
CA GLN A 237 -11.07 10.18 1.21
C GLN A 237 -9.92 10.45 2.18
N LYS A 238 -9.46 9.40 2.87
CA LYS A 238 -8.31 9.51 3.77
C LYS A 238 -7.02 9.50 2.95
N PRO A 239 -6.03 10.33 3.27
CA PRO A 239 -4.78 10.37 2.52
C PRO A 239 -4.04 9.03 2.60
N SER A 240 -3.34 8.71 1.51
CA SER A 240 -2.32 7.67 1.52
C SER A 240 -1.19 8.03 2.47
N VAL A 241 -0.52 7.01 2.98
CA VAL A 241 0.59 7.17 3.92
C VAL A 241 1.72 6.25 3.50
N GLY A 242 2.90 6.82 3.32
CA GLY A 242 4.04 6.10 2.78
C GLY A 242 5.38 6.70 3.15
N CYS A 243 6.44 6.10 2.60
CA CYS A 243 7.72 6.80 2.49
C CYS A 243 7.61 7.89 1.43
N SER A 244 8.27 9.03 1.62
CA SER A 244 8.39 10.03 0.57
C SER A 244 8.96 9.43 -0.73
N ILE A 245 8.51 9.92 -1.88
CA ILE A 245 9.20 9.70 -3.16
C ILE A 245 10.66 10.13 -3.01
N LYS A 246 11.57 9.34 -3.58
CA LYS A 246 13.02 9.57 -3.52
C LYS A 246 13.43 10.47 -4.68
N TRP A 247 13.21 11.77 -4.53
CA TRP A 247 13.60 12.76 -5.53
C TRP A 247 15.10 12.71 -5.84
N HIS A 248 15.47 12.99 -7.09
CA HIS A 248 16.88 13.09 -7.45
C HIS A 248 17.60 14.12 -6.57
N PRO A 249 18.85 13.84 -6.17
CA PRO A 249 19.69 14.87 -5.55
C PRO A 249 19.74 16.09 -6.46
N GLN A 250 19.50 17.28 -5.90
CA GLN A 250 19.74 18.50 -6.65
C GLN A 250 21.22 18.56 -7.01
N LYS A 251 21.53 18.74 -8.29
CA LYS A 251 22.91 19.02 -8.69
C LYS A 251 23.24 20.41 -8.14
N SER A 252 24.12 20.47 -7.15
CA SER A 252 24.80 21.72 -6.81
C SER A 252 25.78 21.99 -7.95
N TRP A 253 25.49 23.00 -8.77
CA TRP A 253 26.42 23.54 -9.75
C TRP A 253 27.31 24.58 -9.07
#